data_AF-A0A0X3BJB7-F1
#
_entry.id   AF-A0A0X3BJB7-F1
#
_cell.length_a   1.000
_cell.length_b   1.000
_cell.length_c   1.000
_cell.angle_alpha   90.00
_cell.angle_beta   90.00
_cell.angle_gamma   90.00
#
_symmetry.space_group_name_H-M   'P 1'
#
loop_
_entity.id
_entity.type
_entity.pdbx_description
1 polymer ?
#
loop_
_entity_poly.entity_id
_entity_poly.type
_entity_poly.pdbx_seq_one_letter_code
_entity_poly.pdbx_strand_id
1 'polypeptide(L)'
;MNNQPLAGGLRDVVHIIPLGHEIDRAVAPFTKNKADRAYILAIPPDADLDPGMVKKQHYFVGRVTGRLQELGIAVTFVPVAMFDILDVLKVVSFLIRTEKEAGNAVYVNMSSCGRKTSVAVTLAAMVHEVPLYYVSADRYATGGGEEECEHGLSIVENVRTEVFQRFRIMMPKPENVMLLVELLQRKESGGDGMTSEEIIGFFHSIGVHGYEEEKLHTAERDAYQRAKKKRALLNRMNRGYLRELEEQGYVERRWQGRNFSIQVTKAGEHIACVSGLIPGSGVECKISCPMAGSVYLPVALVNLPGRLMIDLYGICGGIRKLTFPGRIICLQKWL
;
A
#
# COMPACT_ATOMS: atom_id res chain seq x y z
N MET A 1 -23.78 -27.88 20.42
CA MET A 1 -22.50 -28.32 19.85
C MET A 1 -22.49 -27.91 18.39
N ASN A 2 -21.98 -26.71 18.09
CA ASN A 2 -21.86 -26.21 16.73
C ASN A 2 -20.40 -26.27 16.33
N ASN A 3 -20.12 -27.20 15.43
CA ASN A 3 -18.82 -27.48 14.86
C ASN A 3 -18.59 -26.47 13.73
N GLN A 4 -17.86 -25.39 14.00
CA GLN A 4 -17.25 -24.59 12.93
C GLN A 4 -15.93 -25.24 12.55
N PRO A 5 -15.62 -25.38 11.24
CA PRO A 5 -14.37 -26.00 10.82
C PRO A 5 -13.21 -25.08 11.22
N LEU A 6 -12.34 -25.59 12.10
CA LEU A 6 -11.00 -25.06 12.31
C LEU A 6 -10.24 -25.23 11.00
N ALA A 7 -10.22 -24.20 10.16
CA ALA A 7 -9.25 -24.09 9.08
C ALA A 7 -7.88 -23.79 9.71
N GLY A 8 -7.28 -24.80 10.36
CA GLY A 8 -5.91 -24.79 10.82
C GLY A 8 -4.96 -24.90 9.65
N GLY A 9 -4.81 -23.83 8.86
CA GLY A 9 -3.60 -23.63 8.07
C GLY A 9 -2.44 -23.42 9.05
N LEU A 10 -1.30 -24.06 8.80
CA LEU A 10 -0.07 -23.77 9.55
C LEU A 10 0.21 -22.27 9.45
N ARG A 11 0.39 -21.62 10.60
CA ARG A 11 0.75 -20.21 10.66
C ARG A 11 2.18 -20.05 10.14
N ASP A 12 2.34 -19.43 8.97
CA ASP A 12 3.66 -19.13 8.43
C ASP A 12 4.34 -18.04 9.26
N VAL A 13 5.66 -18.15 9.42
CA VAL A 13 6.52 -17.08 9.91
C VAL A 13 7.10 -16.33 8.71
N VAL A 14 6.59 -15.12 8.50
CA VAL A 14 6.89 -14.25 7.35
C VAL A 14 7.80 -13.11 7.78
N HIS A 15 8.89 -12.91 7.05
CA HIS A 15 9.80 -11.80 7.26
C HIS A 15 9.72 -10.77 6.14
N ILE A 16 9.55 -9.49 6.48
CA ILE A 16 9.65 -8.38 5.54
C ILE A 16 11.05 -7.78 5.68
N ILE A 17 11.83 -7.83 4.60
CA ILE A 17 13.25 -7.47 4.56
C ILE A 17 13.46 -6.38 3.50
N PRO A 18 13.38 -5.11 3.89
CA PRO A 18 13.88 -4.01 3.09
C PRO A 18 15.39 -4.16 2.87
N LEU A 19 15.83 -4.03 1.62
CA LEU A 19 17.17 -4.42 1.21
C LEU A 19 17.89 -3.29 0.46
N GLY A 20 19.05 -2.90 0.97
CA GLY A 20 20.07 -2.11 0.29
C GLY A 20 21.26 -2.98 -0.12
N HIS A 21 22.49 -2.45 -0.01
CA HIS A 21 23.73 -3.21 -0.24
C HIS A 21 24.16 -4.00 1.01
N GLU A 22 23.28 -4.87 1.49
CA GLU A 22 23.47 -5.66 2.71
C GLU A 22 23.23 -7.14 2.40
N ILE A 23 24.06 -8.05 2.90
CA ILE A 23 23.79 -9.50 2.78
C ILE A 23 23.65 -10.09 4.17
N ASP A 24 24.66 -9.89 5.02
CA ASP A 24 24.72 -10.53 6.33
C ASP A 24 23.54 -10.12 7.22
N ARG A 25 23.22 -8.82 7.30
CA ARG A 25 22.05 -8.36 8.06
C ARG A 25 20.72 -8.91 7.55
N ALA A 26 20.64 -9.27 6.27
CA ALA A 26 19.44 -9.85 5.68
C ALA A 26 19.34 -11.36 5.93
N VAL A 27 20.47 -12.08 5.93
CA VAL A 27 20.50 -13.56 5.94
C VAL A 27 20.87 -14.14 7.31
N ALA A 28 21.88 -13.59 7.98
CA ALA A 28 22.46 -14.16 9.20
C ALA A 28 21.45 -14.44 10.34
N PRO A 29 20.38 -13.66 10.55
CA PRO A 29 19.37 -13.96 11.57
C PRO A 29 18.73 -15.34 11.44
N PHE A 30 18.66 -15.88 10.22
CA PHE A 30 17.98 -17.16 9.95
C PHE A 30 18.80 -18.40 10.29
N THR A 31 20.04 -18.20 10.76
CA THR A 31 20.82 -19.28 11.39
C THR A 31 20.28 -19.65 12.79
N LYS A 32 19.55 -18.73 13.43
CA LYS A 32 19.01 -18.87 14.79
C LYS A 32 17.49 -18.74 14.85
N ASN A 33 16.88 -18.04 13.89
CA ASN A 33 15.45 -17.75 13.85
C ASN A 33 14.78 -18.51 12.71
N LYS A 34 13.59 -19.05 12.96
CA LYS A 34 12.77 -19.69 11.93
C LYS A 34 12.15 -18.64 11.00
N ALA A 35 12.13 -18.90 9.70
CA ALA A 35 11.26 -18.25 8.72
C ALA A 35 10.75 -19.29 7.73
N ASP A 36 9.49 -19.19 7.34
CA ASP A 36 8.90 -20.00 6.28
C ASP A 36 8.95 -19.23 4.95
N ARG A 37 8.73 -17.91 5.01
CA ARG A 37 8.67 -17.01 3.84
C ARG A 37 9.36 -15.67 4.12
N ALA A 38 9.90 -15.06 3.07
CA ALA A 38 10.48 -13.72 3.14
C ALA A 38 10.07 -12.84 1.94
N TYR A 39 9.70 -11.60 2.22
CA TYR A 39 9.59 -10.53 1.23
C TYR A 39 10.90 -9.76 1.19
N ILE A 40 11.53 -9.69 0.02
CA ILE A 40 12.69 -8.80 -0.22
C ILE A 40 12.18 -7.56 -0.94
N LEU A 41 12.32 -6.40 -0.31
CA LEU A 41 11.93 -5.11 -0.88
C LEU A 41 13.20 -4.38 -1.33
N ALA A 42 13.34 -4.10 -2.63
CA ALA A 42 14.47 -3.30 -3.14
C ALA A 42 14.03 -2.43 -4.31
N ILE A 43 14.93 -1.54 -4.77
CA ILE A 43 14.64 -0.67 -5.92
C ILE A 43 14.24 -1.49 -7.17
N PRO A 44 13.30 -0.99 -7.99
CA PRO A 44 12.91 -1.67 -9.22
C PRO A 44 14.10 -1.87 -10.17
N PRO A 45 14.15 -2.98 -10.92
CA PRO A 45 15.20 -3.22 -11.92
C PRO A 45 15.26 -2.16 -13.03
N ASP A 46 14.15 -1.48 -13.29
CA ASP A 46 13.94 -0.45 -14.30
C ASP A 46 13.87 0.97 -13.69
N ALA A 47 14.31 1.15 -12.44
CA ALA A 47 14.32 2.44 -11.79
C ALA A 47 15.19 3.46 -12.55
N ASP A 48 14.71 4.70 -12.66
CA ASP A 48 15.45 5.84 -13.23
C ASP A 48 16.51 6.34 -12.23
N LEU A 49 17.56 5.55 -12.09
CA LEU A 49 18.68 5.75 -11.18
C LEU A 49 20.00 5.45 -11.92
N ASP A 50 21.12 5.74 -11.26
CA ASP A 50 22.44 5.38 -11.79
C ASP A 50 22.49 3.88 -12.16
N PRO A 51 22.82 3.52 -13.42
CA PRO A 51 22.84 2.11 -13.85
C PRO A 51 23.79 1.23 -13.04
N GLY A 52 24.89 1.81 -12.54
CA GLY A 52 25.83 1.13 -11.65
C GLY A 52 25.19 0.77 -10.31
N MET A 53 24.44 1.70 -9.71
CA MET A 53 23.63 1.46 -8.50
C MET A 53 22.58 0.38 -8.74
N VAL A 54 21.82 0.44 -9.84
CA VAL A 54 20.78 -0.56 -10.15
C VAL A 54 21.39 -1.96 -10.31
N LYS A 55 22.48 -2.07 -11.09
CA LYS A 55 23.21 -3.33 -11.27
C LYS A 55 23.75 -3.86 -9.95
N LYS A 56 24.31 -3.00 -9.11
CA LYS A 56 24.80 -3.35 -7.78
C LYS A 56 23.67 -3.84 -6.88
N GLN A 57 22.53 -3.15 -6.84
CA GLN A 57 21.37 -3.62 -6.07
C GLN A 57 20.87 -4.98 -6.57
N HIS A 58 20.78 -5.18 -7.89
CA HIS A 58 20.35 -6.45 -8.48
C HIS A 58 21.26 -7.61 -8.05
N TYR A 59 22.57 -7.38 -7.97
CA TYR A 59 23.52 -8.33 -7.42
C TYR A 59 23.19 -8.71 -5.97
N PHE A 60 22.96 -7.72 -5.09
CA PHE A 60 22.61 -7.98 -3.69
C PHE A 60 21.28 -8.72 -3.53
N VAL A 61 20.25 -8.35 -4.31
CA VAL A 61 18.96 -9.06 -4.35
C VAL A 61 19.17 -10.53 -4.72
N GLY A 62 19.95 -10.81 -5.77
CA GLY A 62 20.25 -12.17 -6.21
C GLY A 62 20.98 -12.98 -5.14
N ARG A 63 22.02 -12.39 -4.52
CA ARG A 63 22.81 -13.04 -3.45
C ARG A 63 21.97 -13.36 -2.21
N VAL A 64 21.16 -12.41 -1.75
CA VAL A 64 20.29 -12.62 -0.58
C VAL A 64 19.19 -13.64 -0.91
N THR A 65 18.58 -13.55 -2.09
CA THR A 65 17.53 -14.51 -2.52
C THR A 65 18.08 -15.94 -2.53
N GLY A 66 19.23 -16.17 -3.15
CA GLY A 66 19.86 -17.50 -3.20
C GLY A 66 20.16 -18.05 -1.80
N ARG A 67 20.80 -17.26 -0.93
CA ARG A 67 21.13 -17.69 0.43
C ARG A 67 19.89 -18.00 1.28
N LEU A 68 18.80 -17.22 1.14
CA LEU A 68 17.55 -17.51 1.85
C LEU A 68 16.89 -18.80 1.32
N GLN A 69 16.92 -19.03 0.01
CA GLN A 69 16.38 -20.25 -0.60
C GLN A 69 17.17 -21.50 -0.21
N GLU A 70 18.50 -21.40 -0.08
CA GLU A 70 19.37 -22.47 0.45
C GLU A 70 19.00 -22.86 1.89
N LEU A 71 18.50 -21.90 2.68
CA LEU A 71 17.96 -22.12 4.03
C LEU A 71 16.51 -22.66 4.01
N GLY A 72 15.92 -22.92 2.84
CA GLY A 72 14.55 -23.40 2.70
C GLY A 72 13.47 -22.33 2.85
N ILE A 73 13.83 -21.05 2.79
CA ILE A 73 12.89 -19.93 2.94
C ILE A 73 12.34 -19.55 1.57
N ALA A 74 11.02 -19.54 1.41
CA ALA A 74 10.39 -19.10 0.17
C ALA A 74 10.47 -17.57 0.03
N VAL A 75 11.13 -17.08 -1.02
CA VAL A 75 11.39 -15.65 -1.22
C VAL A 75 10.46 -15.06 -2.29
N THR A 76 9.85 -13.92 -1.97
CA THR A 76 9.14 -13.06 -2.92
C THR A 76 9.86 -11.72 -3.05
N PHE A 77 10.30 -11.38 -4.26
CA PHE A 77 10.85 -10.06 -4.55
C PHE A 77 9.70 -9.07 -4.77
N VAL A 78 9.81 -7.89 -4.15
CA VAL A 78 8.84 -6.79 -4.27
C VAL A 78 9.62 -5.54 -4.70
N PRO A 79 9.42 -5.02 -5.93
CA PRO A 79 10.07 -3.79 -6.37
C PRO A 79 9.40 -2.60 -5.69
N VAL A 80 10.17 -1.75 -5.01
CA VAL A 80 9.67 -0.60 -4.24
C VAL A 80 10.57 0.60 -4.48
N ALA A 81 10.02 1.81 -4.60
CA ALA A 81 10.80 3.04 -4.62
C ALA A 81 11.44 3.29 -3.23
N MET A 82 12.54 2.61 -2.92
CA MET A 82 13.15 2.57 -1.57
C MET A 82 13.58 3.94 -1.02
N PHE A 83 13.77 4.94 -1.90
CA PHE A 83 14.10 6.31 -1.54
C PHE A 83 12.87 7.19 -1.23
N ASP A 84 11.68 6.73 -1.60
CA ASP A 84 10.39 7.33 -1.25
C ASP A 84 9.85 6.67 0.03
N ILE A 85 9.84 7.45 1.11
CA ILE A 85 9.34 7.00 2.42
C ILE A 85 7.86 6.61 2.34
N LEU A 86 7.06 7.31 1.53
CA LEU A 86 5.62 7.04 1.43
C LEU A 86 5.36 5.73 0.72
N ASP A 87 6.10 5.45 -0.35
CA ASP A 87 5.96 4.19 -1.07
C ASP A 87 6.39 3.00 -0.19
N VAL A 88 7.51 3.12 0.53
CA VAL A 88 7.92 2.10 1.51
C VAL A 88 6.86 1.92 2.60
N LEU A 89 6.29 3.00 3.13
CA LEU A 89 5.20 2.93 4.12
C LEU A 89 3.99 2.19 3.55
N LYS A 90 3.54 2.53 2.33
CA LYS A 90 2.41 1.87 1.65
C LYS A 90 2.67 0.37 1.51
N VAL A 91 3.79 -0.01 0.89
CA VAL A 91 4.11 -1.43 0.61
C VAL A 91 4.25 -2.24 1.88
N VAL A 92 5.05 -1.78 2.84
CA VAL A 92 5.31 -2.53 4.08
C VAL A 92 4.03 -2.67 4.89
N SER A 93 3.25 -1.59 5.03
CA SER A 93 1.98 -1.64 5.76
C SER A 93 0.96 -2.56 5.09
N PHE A 94 0.89 -2.55 3.76
CA PHE A 94 0.02 -3.42 2.98
C PHE A 94 0.41 -4.90 3.16
N LEU A 95 1.71 -5.23 3.07
CA LEU A 95 2.20 -6.59 3.28
C LEU A 95 1.94 -7.07 4.72
N ILE A 96 2.24 -6.25 5.72
CA ILE A 96 1.98 -6.59 7.13
C ILE A 96 0.50 -6.90 7.33
N ARG A 97 -0.37 -6.01 6.86
CA ARG A 97 -1.82 -6.18 7.01
C ARG A 97 -2.30 -7.45 6.31
N THR A 98 -1.92 -7.65 5.05
CA THR A 98 -2.33 -8.80 4.23
C THR A 98 -1.96 -10.12 4.90
N GLU A 99 -0.71 -10.22 5.39
CA GLU A 99 -0.23 -11.43 6.06
C GLU A 99 -0.90 -11.65 7.43
N LYS A 100 -1.18 -10.57 8.18
CA LYS A 100 -1.94 -10.66 9.43
C LYS A 100 -3.38 -11.11 9.20
N GLU A 101 -4.05 -10.61 8.17
CA GLU A 101 -5.40 -11.02 7.78
C GLU A 101 -5.43 -12.49 7.33
N ALA A 102 -4.34 -12.98 6.73
CA ALA A 102 -4.15 -14.40 6.41
C ALA A 102 -3.78 -15.27 7.64
N GLY A 103 -3.61 -14.69 8.83
CA GLY A 103 -3.30 -15.41 10.08
C GLY A 103 -1.81 -15.63 10.34
N ASN A 104 -0.91 -15.09 9.53
CA ASN A 104 0.53 -15.34 9.60
C ASN A 104 1.22 -14.51 10.71
N ALA A 105 2.39 -14.98 11.16
CA ALA A 105 3.27 -14.21 12.02
C ALA A 105 4.19 -13.34 11.15
N VAL A 106 4.24 -12.03 11.41
CA VAL A 106 5.03 -11.09 10.59
C VAL A 106 6.15 -10.49 11.43
N TYR A 107 7.37 -10.48 10.90
CA TYR A 107 8.55 -9.85 11.48
C TYR A 107 9.16 -8.88 10.47
N VAL A 108 9.65 -7.74 10.94
CA VAL A 108 10.18 -6.68 10.07
C VAL A 108 11.65 -6.41 10.40
N ASN A 109 12.52 -6.55 9.40
CA ASN A 109 13.93 -6.16 9.50
C ASN A 109 14.06 -4.64 9.28
N MET A 110 14.72 -3.92 10.17
CA MET A 110 15.02 -2.49 9.98
C MET A 110 16.49 -2.17 9.69
N SER A 111 17.36 -3.19 9.66
CA SER A 111 18.82 -3.05 9.62
C SER A 111 19.44 -3.28 8.23
N SER A 112 18.74 -3.95 7.32
CA SER A 112 19.25 -4.31 5.99
C SER A 112 19.04 -3.24 4.91
N CYS A 113 18.67 -2.01 5.29
CA CYS A 113 18.31 -0.94 4.36
C CYS A 113 18.83 0.43 4.79
N GLY A 114 18.71 1.41 3.89
CA GLY A 114 19.08 2.80 4.16
C GLY A 114 18.25 3.45 5.28
N ARG A 115 18.77 4.54 5.85
CA ARG A 115 18.19 5.22 7.02
C ARG A 115 16.74 5.67 6.81
N LYS A 116 16.41 6.22 5.64
CA LYS A 116 15.04 6.66 5.30
C LYS A 116 14.05 5.48 5.34
N THR A 117 14.42 4.38 4.67
CA THR A 117 13.63 3.13 4.65
C THR A 117 13.49 2.55 6.06
N SER A 118 14.56 2.59 6.88
CA SER A 118 14.55 2.12 8.27
C SER A 118 13.52 2.88 9.12
N VAL A 119 13.40 4.21 8.95
CA VAL A 119 12.35 5.01 9.61
C VAL A 119 10.95 4.60 9.14
N ALA A 120 10.75 4.44 7.83
CA ALA A 120 9.46 4.03 7.26
C ALA A 120 8.99 2.68 7.81
N VAL A 121 9.87 1.66 7.81
CA VAL A 121 9.52 0.31 8.27
C VAL A 121 9.30 0.26 9.78
N THR A 122 10.02 1.11 10.54
CA THR A 122 9.80 1.25 11.98
C THR A 122 8.40 1.77 12.27
N LEU A 123 7.97 2.83 11.58
CA LEU A 123 6.63 3.41 11.74
C LEU A 123 5.54 2.41 11.34
N ALA A 124 5.70 1.73 10.20
CA ALA A 124 4.76 0.70 9.75
C ALA A 124 4.66 -0.45 10.78
N ALA A 125 5.79 -0.96 11.26
CA ALA A 125 5.80 -2.04 12.24
C ALA A 125 5.11 -1.65 13.56
N MET A 126 5.34 -0.43 14.04
CA MET A 126 4.72 0.09 15.26
C MET A 126 3.21 0.33 15.11
N VAL A 127 2.76 0.91 13.98
CA VAL A 127 1.33 1.10 13.68
C VAL A 127 0.60 -0.23 13.60
N HIS A 128 1.21 -1.23 12.97
CA HIS A 128 0.62 -2.56 12.81
C HIS A 128 0.92 -3.51 13.97
N GLU A 129 1.60 -3.03 15.01
CA GLU A 129 1.95 -3.75 16.23
C GLU A 129 2.70 -5.08 16.00
N VAL A 130 3.53 -5.16 14.95
CA VAL A 130 4.35 -6.35 14.62
C VAL A 130 5.78 -6.24 15.17
N PRO A 131 6.44 -7.38 15.48
CA PRO A 131 7.85 -7.40 15.87
C PRO A 131 8.77 -6.73 14.83
N LEU A 132 9.50 -5.71 15.30
CA LEU A 132 10.56 -5.03 14.56
C LEU A 132 11.91 -5.47 15.13
N TYR A 133 12.86 -5.85 14.27
CA TYR A 133 14.18 -6.30 14.72
C TYR A 133 15.34 -5.64 13.97
N TYR A 134 16.41 -5.42 14.71
CA TYR A 134 17.69 -4.88 14.24
C TYR A 134 18.79 -5.94 14.36
N VAL A 135 19.63 -6.05 13.33
CA VAL A 135 20.78 -6.96 13.30
C VAL A 135 22.06 -6.15 13.44
N SER A 136 22.76 -6.36 14.55
CA SER A 136 23.99 -5.64 14.86
C SER A 136 25.14 -6.16 14.02
N ALA A 137 25.94 -5.23 13.47
CA ALA A 137 27.16 -5.54 12.76
C ALA A 137 28.33 -5.62 13.73
N ASP A 138 29.28 -6.52 13.48
CA ASP A 138 30.54 -6.57 14.24
C ASP A 138 31.54 -5.55 13.68
N ARG A 139 31.55 -5.39 12.35
CA ARG A 139 32.38 -4.44 11.62
C ARG A 139 31.76 -4.08 10.27
N TYR A 140 32.42 -3.18 9.54
CA TYR A 140 31.98 -2.73 8.22
C TYR A 140 33.05 -3.02 7.18
N ALA A 141 32.62 -3.36 5.97
CA ALA A 141 33.54 -3.56 4.85
C ALA A 141 34.29 -2.26 4.54
N THR A 142 35.61 -2.32 4.43
CA THR A 142 36.45 -1.14 4.12
C THR A 142 36.98 -1.20 2.70
N GLY A 143 36.79 -0.13 1.92
CA GLY A 143 37.49 0.05 0.64
C GLY A 143 36.76 -0.44 -0.63
N GLY A 144 35.59 -1.08 -0.50
CA GLY A 144 34.87 -1.67 -1.64
C GLY A 144 35.62 -2.85 -2.26
N GLY A 145 34.90 -3.83 -2.81
CA GLY A 145 35.53 -5.00 -3.44
C GLY A 145 34.93 -6.32 -2.97
N GLU A 146 35.78 -7.35 -2.84
CA GLU A 146 35.35 -8.73 -2.62
C GLU A 146 34.58 -8.92 -1.30
N GLU A 147 35.04 -8.29 -0.21
CA GLU A 147 34.38 -8.37 1.09
C GLU A 147 32.96 -7.79 1.08
N GLU A 148 32.76 -6.63 0.41
CA GLU A 148 31.42 -6.04 0.25
C GLU A 148 30.54 -6.92 -0.64
N CYS A 149 31.11 -7.57 -1.66
CA CYS A 149 30.40 -8.52 -2.51
C CYS A 149 29.97 -9.79 -1.74
N GLU A 150 30.73 -10.19 -0.72
CA GLU A 150 30.46 -11.41 0.06
C GLU A 150 29.47 -11.18 1.21
N HIS A 151 29.59 -10.05 1.91
CA HIS A 151 28.88 -9.74 3.16
C HIS A 151 27.91 -8.56 3.05
N GLY A 152 28.11 -7.67 2.09
CA GLY A 152 27.51 -6.34 2.06
C GLY A 152 28.31 -5.31 2.87
N LEU A 153 27.69 -4.16 3.12
CA LEU A 153 28.32 -3.07 3.86
C LEU A 153 28.58 -3.42 5.32
N SER A 154 27.70 -4.19 5.93
CA SER A 154 27.77 -4.59 7.33
C SER A 154 28.11 -6.07 7.44
N ILE A 155 29.15 -6.39 8.20
CA ILE A 155 29.62 -7.77 8.39
C ILE A 155 29.14 -8.28 9.74
N VAL A 156 28.51 -9.46 9.74
CA VAL A 156 27.96 -10.10 10.94
C VAL A 156 28.69 -11.42 11.17
N GLU A 157 29.64 -11.39 12.10
CA GLU A 157 30.40 -12.58 12.55
C GLU A 157 29.64 -13.27 13.69
N ASN A 158 29.04 -12.47 14.58
CA ASN A 158 28.25 -12.92 15.71
C ASN A 158 26.80 -12.45 15.57
N VAL A 159 25.90 -13.38 15.24
CA VAL A 159 24.47 -13.08 15.05
C VAL A 159 23.85 -12.58 16.35
N ARG A 160 23.63 -11.26 16.40
CA ARG A 160 22.97 -10.51 17.47
C ARG A 160 21.76 -9.78 16.90
N THR A 161 20.58 -10.22 17.33
CA THR A 161 19.30 -9.65 16.91
C THR A 161 18.60 -9.02 18.10
N GLU A 162 18.25 -7.76 17.97
CA GLU A 162 17.54 -6.99 18.99
C GLU A 162 16.12 -6.71 18.51
N VAL A 163 15.12 -7.12 19.29
CA VAL A 163 13.72 -6.81 19.02
C VAL A 163 13.36 -5.53 19.75
N PHE A 164 12.86 -4.53 19.02
CA PHE A 164 12.52 -3.24 19.59
C PHE A 164 11.23 -3.32 20.42
N GLN A 165 11.17 -2.53 21.49
CA GLN A 165 9.93 -2.36 22.23
C GLN A 165 8.87 -1.71 21.36
N ARG A 166 7.64 -2.23 21.43
CA ARG A 166 6.51 -1.74 20.65
C ARG A 166 5.92 -0.50 21.34
N PHE A 167 6.19 0.67 20.79
CA PHE A 167 5.44 1.87 21.13
C PHE A 167 4.14 1.88 20.32
N ARG A 168 3.01 1.98 21.01
CA ARG A 168 1.71 2.00 20.34
C ARG A 168 1.47 3.37 19.71
N ILE A 169 1.39 3.40 18.38
CA ILE A 169 0.99 4.59 17.63
C ILE A 169 -0.53 4.56 17.49
N MET A 170 -1.20 5.56 18.06
CA MET A 170 -2.65 5.66 17.99
C MET A 170 -3.07 6.16 16.60
N MET A 171 -3.83 5.34 15.88
CA MET A 171 -4.41 5.70 14.59
C MET A 171 -5.80 6.35 14.76
N PRO A 172 -6.23 7.21 13.81
CA PRO A 172 -7.62 7.64 13.74
C PRO A 172 -8.58 6.46 13.63
N LYS A 173 -9.86 6.72 13.86
CA LYS A 173 -10.92 5.71 13.69
C LYS A 173 -10.89 5.10 12.27
N PRO A 174 -11.31 3.83 12.11
CA PRO A 174 -11.28 3.16 10.81
C PRO A 174 -11.94 3.96 9.67
N GLU A 175 -13.08 4.60 9.93
CA GLU A 175 -13.82 5.40 8.95
C GLU A 175 -13.07 6.69 8.58
N ASN A 176 -12.39 7.30 9.55
CA ASN A 176 -11.53 8.47 9.33
C ASN A 176 -10.33 8.08 8.46
N VAL A 177 -9.71 6.93 8.72
CA VAL A 177 -8.61 6.41 7.89
C VAL A 177 -9.11 6.11 6.47
N MET A 178 -10.28 5.49 6.31
CA MET A 178 -10.89 5.25 4.99
C MET A 178 -11.14 6.56 4.23
N LEU A 179 -11.62 7.61 4.90
CA LEU A 179 -11.78 8.93 4.29
C LEU A 179 -10.44 9.54 3.85
N LEU A 180 -9.38 9.41 4.66
CA LEU A 180 -8.04 9.88 4.27
C LEU A 180 -7.49 9.13 3.05
N VAL A 181 -7.76 7.82 2.96
CA VAL A 181 -7.40 6.99 1.80
C VAL A 181 -8.11 7.46 0.55
N GLU A 182 -9.44 7.67 0.61
CA GLU A 182 -10.23 8.19 -0.52
C GLU A 182 -9.74 9.58 -0.97
N LEU A 183 -9.49 10.48 -0.02
CA LEU A 183 -8.97 11.82 -0.32
C LEU A 183 -7.58 11.77 -0.99
N LEU A 184 -6.71 10.87 -0.55
CA LEU A 184 -5.39 10.66 -1.17
C LEU A 184 -5.52 10.11 -2.59
N GLN A 185 -6.35 9.09 -2.81
CA GLN A 185 -6.58 8.51 -4.14
C GLN A 185 -7.12 9.55 -5.14
N ARG A 186 -8.06 10.39 -4.70
CA ARG A 186 -8.57 11.50 -5.52
C ARG A 186 -7.48 12.51 -5.84
N LYS A 187 -6.65 12.88 -4.87
CA LYS A 187 -5.53 13.79 -5.07
C LYS A 187 -4.52 13.23 -6.08
N GLU A 188 -4.15 11.95 -5.96
CA GLU A 188 -3.25 11.26 -6.89
C GLU A 188 -3.83 11.18 -8.31
N SER A 189 -5.16 11.11 -8.43
CA SER A 189 -5.88 11.15 -9.71
C SER A 189 -6.07 12.56 -10.28
N GLY A 190 -5.51 13.59 -9.64
CA GLY A 190 -5.60 14.99 -10.08
C GLY A 190 -6.91 15.70 -9.70
N GLY A 191 -7.69 15.15 -8.77
CA GLY A 191 -8.95 15.71 -8.31
C GLY A 191 -8.82 16.75 -7.19
N ASP A 192 -9.82 17.62 -7.06
CA ASP A 192 -9.92 18.66 -6.04
C ASP A 192 -10.71 18.19 -4.81
N GLY A 193 -10.03 17.60 -3.81
CA GLY A 193 -10.63 17.27 -2.51
C GLY A 193 -12.00 16.56 -2.58
N MET A 194 -12.82 16.71 -1.54
CA MET A 194 -14.20 16.25 -1.53
C MET A 194 -15.13 17.30 -0.91
N THR A 195 -16.26 17.55 -1.57
CA THR A 195 -17.35 18.36 -1.03
C THR A 195 -18.09 17.60 0.08
N SER A 196 -18.89 18.33 0.87
CA SER A 196 -19.71 17.71 1.90
C SER A 196 -20.71 16.66 1.38
N GLU A 197 -21.18 16.80 0.13
CA GLU A 197 -22.12 15.83 -0.46
C GLU A 197 -21.39 14.55 -0.88
N GLU A 198 -20.19 14.68 -1.44
CA GLU A 198 -19.36 13.53 -1.82
C GLU A 198 -18.90 12.73 -0.59
N ILE A 199 -18.56 13.39 0.52
CA ILE A 199 -18.17 12.69 1.76
C ILE A 199 -19.37 11.91 2.33
N ILE A 200 -20.57 12.50 2.32
CA ILE A 200 -21.79 11.80 2.74
C ILE A 200 -22.04 10.59 1.84
N GLY A 201 -21.89 10.73 0.52
CA GLY A 201 -22.03 9.65 -0.44
C GLY A 201 -21.00 8.53 -0.21
N PHE A 202 -19.75 8.89 0.08
CA PHE A 202 -18.68 7.95 0.42
C PHE A 202 -18.97 7.18 1.73
N PHE A 203 -19.40 7.86 2.78
CA PHE A 203 -19.78 7.19 4.03
C PHE A 203 -20.99 6.26 3.85
N HIS A 204 -21.93 6.62 2.98
CA HIS A 204 -23.00 5.71 2.58
C HIS A 204 -22.45 4.48 1.85
N SER A 205 -21.55 4.65 0.86
CA SER A 205 -21.04 3.55 0.05
C SER A 205 -20.22 2.53 0.84
N ILE A 206 -19.51 2.95 1.88
CA ILE A 206 -18.74 2.06 2.75
C ILE A 206 -19.54 1.55 3.96
N GLY A 207 -20.83 1.89 4.06
CA GLY A 207 -21.73 1.40 5.12
C GLY A 207 -21.44 1.95 6.52
N VAL A 208 -21.01 3.21 6.63
CA VAL A 208 -20.80 3.85 7.94
C VAL A 208 -22.11 3.97 8.69
N HIS A 209 -22.12 3.58 9.97
CA HIS A 209 -23.31 3.66 10.79
C HIS A 209 -23.87 5.09 10.87
N GLY A 210 -25.17 5.24 10.60
CA GLY A 210 -25.85 6.52 10.46
C GLY A 210 -25.79 7.14 9.06
N TYR A 211 -25.27 6.44 8.06
CA TYR A 211 -25.29 6.87 6.66
C TYR A 211 -26.02 5.87 5.75
N GLU A 212 -26.77 4.91 6.30
CA GLU A 212 -27.35 3.77 5.59
C GLU A 212 -28.53 4.11 4.67
N GLU A 213 -29.16 5.27 4.83
CA GLU A 213 -30.34 5.64 4.02
C GLU A 213 -29.97 5.88 2.55
N GLU A 214 -30.28 4.91 1.68
CA GLU A 214 -30.17 4.99 0.19
C GLU A 214 -30.88 6.22 -0.42
N LYS A 215 -31.86 6.79 0.30
CA LYS A 215 -32.77 7.84 -0.20
C LYS A 215 -32.29 9.25 0.13
N LEU A 216 -30.98 9.43 0.20
CA LEU A 216 -30.29 10.71 0.40
C LEU A 216 -30.66 11.77 -0.65
N HIS A 217 -31.12 11.36 -1.84
CA HIS A 217 -31.39 12.28 -2.95
C HIS A 217 -32.77 12.20 -3.63
N THR A 218 -33.63 11.20 -3.42
CA THR A 218 -34.64 10.90 -4.47
C THR A 218 -36.06 10.47 -4.10
N ALA A 219 -36.51 10.43 -2.84
CA ALA A 219 -37.89 9.98 -2.56
C ALA A 219 -38.79 10.90 -1.71
N GLU A 220 -38.24 11.91 -1.02
CA GLU A 220 -39.07 12.83 -0.24
C GLU A 220 -39.56 13.99 -1.10
N ARG A 221 -40.89 14.07 -1.30
CA ARG A 221 -41.55 15.19 -2.00
C ARG A 221 -41.45 16.50 -1.21
N ASP A 222 -41.26 16.44 0.11
CA ASP A 222 -41.18 17.60 0.99
C ASP A 222 -39.76 18.18 1.05
N ALA A 223 -39.59 19.40 0.53
CA ALA A 223 -38.32 20.12 0.55
C ALA A 223 -37.81 20.41 1.97
N TYR A 224 -38.70 20.58 2.95
CA TYR A 224 -38.34 20.84 4.34
C TYR A 224 -37.69 19.63 5.00
N GLN A 225 -38.26 18.43 4.83
CA GLN A 225 -37.70 17.20 5.40
C GLN A 225 -36.33 16.88 4.80
N ARG A 226 -36.17 17.05 3.48
CA ARG A 226 -34.86 16.90 2.82
C ARG A 226 -33.80 17.83 3.41
N ALA A 227 -34.14 19.12 3.60
CA ALA A 227 -33.22 20.08 4.19
C ALA A 227 -32.85 19.73 5.64
N LYS A 228 -33.83 19.25 6.43
CA LYS A 228 -33.63 18.80 7.82
C LYS A 228 -32.71 17.58 7.89
N LYS A 229 -32.94 16.56 7.06
CA LYS A 229 -32.10 15.36 6.95
C LYS A 229 -30.67 15.70 6.53
N LYS A 230 -30.51 16.52 5.50
CA LYS A 230 -29.20 17.01 5.04
C LYS A 230 -28.45 17.71 6.17
N ARG A 231 -29.12 18.59 6.94
CA ARG A 231 -28.51 19.29 8.08
C ARG A 231 -28.06 18.31 9.18
N ALA A 232 -28.83 17.27 9.46
CA ALA A 232 -28.46 16.26 10.46
C ALA A 232 -27.19 15.50 10.04
N LEU A 233 -27.09 15.10 8.78
CA LEU A 233 -25.92 14.41 8.25
C LEU A 233 -24.67 15.29 8.19
N LEU A 234 -24.83 16.57 7.82
CA LEU A 234 -23.73 17.54 7.89
C LEU A 234 -23.23 17.72 9.32
N ASN A 235 -24.13 17.82 10.30
CA ASN A 235 -23.74 17.92 11.70
C ASN A 235 -23.02 16.65 12.19
N ARG A 236 -23.50 15.46 11.79
CA ARG A 236 -22.87 14.18 12.09
C ARG A 236 -21.47 14.09 11.48
N MET A 237 -21.33 14.42 10.19
CA MET A 237 -20.05 14.40 9.47
C MET A 237 -19.05 15.34 10.14
N ASN A 238 -19.45 16.60 10.38
CA ASN A 238 -18.58 17.61 10.96
C ASN A 238 -18.13 17.21 12.38
N ARG A 239 -19.07 16.81 13.25
CA ARG A 239 -18.75 16.51 14.67
C ARG A 239 -18.13 15.14 14.88
N GLY A 240 -18.52 14.15 14.09
CA GLY A 240 -18.14 12.75 14.27
C GLY A 240 -16.81 12.39 13.61
N TYR A 241 -16.46 13.06 12.50
CA TYR A 241 -15.35 12.67 11.64
C TYR A 241 -14.41 13.85 11.36
N LEU A 242 -14.91 14.91 10.69
CA LEU A 242 -14.04 15.99 10.19
C LEU A 242 -13.36 16.78 11.31
N ARG A 243 -14.05 17.05 12.42
CA ARG A 243 -13.49 17.81 13.54
C ARG A 243 -12.19 17.21 14.06
N GLU A 244 -12.17 15.89 14.26
CA GLU A 244 -10.97 15.17 14.74
C GLU A 244 -9.84 15.28 13.71
N LEU A 245 -10.16 15.06 12.42
CA LEU A 245 -9.18 15.14 11.35
C LEU A 245 -8.61 16.57 11.17
N GLU A 246 -9.43 17.60 11.34
CA GLU A 246 -9.04 19.01 11.29
C GLU A 246 -8.19 19.40 12.51
N GLU A 247 -8.60 18.99 13.72
CA GLU A 247 -7.85 19.25 14.97
C GLU A 247 -6.47 18.59 14.97
N GLN A 248 -6.34 17.40 14.38
CA GLN A 248 -5.06 16.71 14.19
C GLN A 248 -4.27 17.20 12.97
N GLY A 249 -4.85 18.10 12.16
CA GLY A 249 -4.21 18.64 10.96
C GLY A 249 -4.05 17.65 9.81
N TYR A 250 -4.86 16.58 9.77
CA TYR A 250 -4.85 15.59 8.69
C TYR A 250 -5.62 16.06 7.44
N VAL A 251 -6.59 16.95 7.62
CA VAL A 251 -7.35 17.55 6.53
C VAL A 251 -7.45 19.06 6.69
N GLU A 252 -7.62 19.76 5.58
CA GLU A 252 -7.91 21.20 5.55
C GLU A 252 -9.22 21.48 4.82
N ARG A 253 -9.90 22.56 5.24
CA ARG A 253 -11.17 22.99 4.64
C ARG A 253 -10.93 24.19 3.72
N ARG A 254 -11.15 24.02 2.42
CA ARG A 254 -11.06 25.11 1.43
C ARG A 254 -12.42 25.66 1.08
N TRP A 255 -12.61 26.96 1.30
CA TRP A 255 -13.87 27.64 1.03
C TRP A 255 -13.91 28.20 -0.38
N GLN A 256 -15.03 27.96 -1.07
CA GLN A 256 -15.39 28.60 -2.32
C GLN A 256 -16.81 29.18 -2.17
N GLY A 257 -16.86 30.47 -1.82
CA GLY A 257 -18.12 31.15 -1.49
C GLY A 257 -18.78 30.54 -0.24
N ARG A 258 -19.98 29.96 -0.42
CA ARG A 258 -20.74 29.32 0.67
C ARG A 258 -20.44 27.83 0.83
N ASN A 259 -19.72 27.24 -0.12
CA ASN A 259 -19.38 25.83 -0.12
C ASN A 259 -17.94 25.63 0.33
N PHE A 260 -17.64 24.44 0.81
CA PHE A 260 -16.27 24.03 1.10
C PHE A 260 -15.98 22.66 0.50
N SER A 261 -14.71 22.43 0.21
CA SER A 261 -14.15 21.10 -0.01
C SER A 261 -13.12 20.78 1.08
N ILE A 262 -13.03 19.49 1.41
CA ILE A 262 -12.03 18.94 2.32
C ILE A 262 -10.88 18.40 1.48
N GLN A 263 -9.66 18.79 1.84
CA GLN A 263 -8.44 18.31 1.18
C GLN A 263 -7.56 17.60 2.21
N VAL A 264 -6.88 16.54 1.77
CA VAL A 264 -5.88 15.86 2.59
C VAL A 264 -4.61 16.70 2.68
N THR A 265 -4.05 16.81 3.88
CA THR A 265 -2.75 17.46 4.12
C THR A 265 -1.63 16.43 4.03
N LYS A 266 -0.36 16.86 4.02
CA LYS A 266 0.79 15.93 4.09
C LYS A 266 0.72 14.99 5.30
N ALA A 267 0.27 15.48 6.46
CA ALA A 267 0.12 14.64 7.64
C ALA A 267 -0.97 13.56 7.43
N GLY A 268 -2.09 13.93 6.80
CA GLY A 268 -3.15 12.98 6.43
C GLY A 268 -2.69 11.94 5.41
N GLU A 269 -1.85 12.34 4.44
CA GLU A 269 -1.24 11.43 3.46
C GLU A 269 -0.39 10.36 4.15
N HIS A 270 0.42 10.75 5.15
CA HIS A 270 1.23 9.79 5.91
C HIS A 270 0.38 8.74 6.63
N ILE A 271 -0.73 9.16 7.25
CA ILE A 271 -1.67 8.27 7.92
C ILE A 271 -2.36 7.33 6.92
N ALA A 272 -2.77 7.86 5.76
CA ALA A 272 -3.35 7.05 4.70
C ALA A 272 -2.34 6.00 4.18
N CYS A 273 -1.08 6.38 3.98
CA CYS A 273 -0.02 5.47 3.50
C CYS A 273 0.29 4.36 4.50
N VAL A 274 0.38 4.66 5.80
CA VAL A 274 0.71 3.66 6.83
C VAL A 274 -0.48 2.76 7.21
N SER A 275 -1.69 3.07 6.73
CA SER A 275 -2.90 2.29 7.05
C SER A 275 -2.88 0.84 6.55
N GLY A 276 -2.07 0.54 5.53
CA GLY A 276 -2.09 -0.74 4.82
C GLY A 276 -3.32 -0.96 3.93
N LEU A 277 -4.16 0.06 3.72
CA LEU A 277 -5.30 0.02 2.79
C LEU A 277 -4.90 0.33 1.33
N ILE A 278 -3.74 0.94 1.13
CA ILE A 278 -3.26 1.39 -0.17
C ILE A 278 -2.14 0.45 -0.61
N PRO A 279 -2.27 -0.28 -1.72
CA PRO A 279 -1.14 -1.00 -2.30
C PRO A 279 -0.10 0.02 -2.77
N GLY A 280 1.16 -0.15 -2.38
CA GLY A 280 2.26 0.65 -2.92
C GLY A 280 2.75 0.10 -4.27
N SER A 281 3.84 0.64 -4.78
CA SER A 281 4.44 0.12 -6.01
C SER A 281 4.85 -1.35 -5.87
N GLY A 282 4.77 -2.10 -6.97
CA GLY A 282 5.23 -3.49 -7.01
C GLY A 282 4.38 -4.53 -6.27
N VAL A 283 3.23 -4.15 -5.72
CA VAL A 283 2.30 -5.09 -5.09
C VAL A 283 0.95 -5.08 -5.83
N GLU A 284 0.58 -6.21 -6.43
CA GLU A 284 -0.76 -6.37 -7.02
C GLU A 284 -1.81 -6.55 -5.91
N CYS A 285 -2.86 -5.73 -5.96
CA CYS A 285 -4.00 -5.88 -5.07
C CYS A 285 -4.81 -7.12 -5.49
N LYS A 286 -4.65 -8.24 -4.77
CA LYS A 286 -5.51 -9.44 -4.93
C LYS A 286 -6.83 -9.33 -4.16
N ILE A 287 -7.12 -8.18 -3.56
CA ILE A 287 -8.36 -7.96 -2.83
C ILE A 287 -9.44 -7.59 -3.85
N SER A 288 -10.41 -8.48 -4.05
CA SER A 288 -11.70 -8.13 -4.62
C SER A 288 -12.34 -7.08 -3.71
N CYS A 289 -12.11 -5.82 -4.03
CA CYS A 289 -12.78 -4.72 -3.36
C CYS A 289 -14.28 -4.85 -3.67
N PRO A 290 -15.19 -4.86 -2.68
CA PRO A 290 -16.63 -4.79 -2.96
C PRO A 290 -17.02 -3.49 -3.70
N MET A 291 -16.09 -2.54 -3.84
CA MET A 291 -16.25 -1.26 -4.52
C MET A 291 -16.06 -1.31 -6.05
N ALA A 292 -15.75 -2.48 -6.64
CA ALA A 292 -15.75 -2.63 -8.09
C ALA A 292 -16.77 -3.70 -8.48
N GLY A 293 -17.90 -3.26 -9.04
CA GLY A 293 -18.81 -4.14 -9.76
C GLY A 293 -18.01 -4.95 -10.77
N SER A 294 -18.12 -6.27 -10.65
CA SER A 294 -17.51 -7.27 -11.52
C SER A 294 -17.63 -6.88 -12.99
N VAL A 295 -16.52 -6.44 -13.59
CA VAL A 295 -16.24 -6.65 -15.01
C VAL A 295 -14.83 -7.23 -15.10
N TYR A 296 -14.74 -8.53 -14.87
CA TYR A 296 -13.60 -9.31 -15.35
C TYR A 296 -13.62 -9.27 -16.88
N LEU A 297 -12.74 -8.49 -17.50
CA LEU A 297 -12.22 -8.86 -18.83
C LEU A 297 -10.91 -9.62 -18.60
N PRO A 298 -10.86 -10.93 -18.87
CA PRO A 298 -9.59 -11.63 -18.89
C PRO A 298 -8.82 -11.20 -20.15
N VAL A 299 -7.76 -10.40 -19.97
CA VAL A 299 -6.70 -10.32 -20.98
C VAL A 299 -5.86 -11.59 -20.83
N ALA A 300 -6.38 -12.70 -21.34
CA ALA A 300 -5.58 -13.87 -21.61
C ALA A 300 -4.82 -13.62 -22.92
N LEU A 301 -3.53 -13.29 -22.80
CA LEU A 301 -2.57 -13.38 -23.89
C LEU A 301 -2.44 -14.87 -24.27
N VAL A 302 -3.29 -15.33 -25.17
CA VAL A 302 -3.13 -16.61 -25.87
C VAL A 302 -2.76 -16.30 -27.31
N ASN A 303 -1.51 -16.58 -27.63
CA ASN A 303 -0.95 -16.46 -28.95
C ASN A 303 -1.45 -17.65 -29.80
N LEU A 304 -2.51 -17.44 -30.60
CA LEU A 304 -2.95 -18.37 -31.64
C LEU A 304 -3.41 -17.58 -32.88
N PRO A 305 -3.08 -18.02 -34.10
CA PRO A 305 -3.27 -17.25 -35.32
C PRO A 305 -4.70 -17.42 -35.85
N GLY A 306 -5.35 -16.31 -36.20
CA GLY A 306 -6.53 -16.32 -37.06
C GLY A 306 -7.77 -15.66 -36.45
N ARG A 307 -8.13 -14.51 -37.04
CA ARG A 307 -9.46 -13.86 -37.10
C ARG A 307 -10.50 -14.27 -36.04
N LEU A 308 -10.88 -13.31 -35.20
CA LEU A 308 -12.30 -13.10 -34.89
C LEU A 308 -12.60 -11.61 -34.64
N MET A 309 -13.53 -11.08 -35.41
CA MET A 309 -14.20 -9.80 -35.19
C MET A 309 -15.15 -9.97 -34.00
N ILE A 310 -15.14 -9.03 -33.04
CA ILE A 310 -16.20 -8.91 -32.04
C ILE A 310 -16.72 -7.47 -32.10
N ASP A 311 -18.00 -7.39 -32.46
CA ASP A 311 -18.85 -6.21 -32.54
C ASP A 311 -19.31 -5.83 -31.11
N LEU A 312 -19.23 -4.56 -30.74
CA LEU A 312 -19.61 -4.04 -29.43
C LEU A 312 -20.66 -2.92 -29.62
N TYR A 313 -21.94 -3.29 -29.50
CA TYR A 313 -23.06 -2.35 -29.47
C TYR A 313 -24.13 -2.73 -28.41
N GLY A 314 -24.50 -1.76 -27.57
CA GLY A 314 -25.61 -1.76 -26.59
C GLY A 314 -25.13 -1.98 -25.15
N ILE A 315 -25.43 -1.14 -24.13
CA ILE A 315 -26.69 -0.45 -23.80
C ILE A 315 -26.40 0.85 -23.00
N CYS A 316 -26.98 1.97 -23.48
CA CYS A 316 -27.42 3.25 -22.86
C CYS A 316 -26.68 3.88 -21.64
N GLY A 317 -26.36 5.19 -21.59
CA GLY A 317 -26.67 6.30 -22.50
C GLY A 317 -26.08 7.63 -21.99
N GLY A 318 -25.83 8.56 -22.93
CA GLY A 318 -25.35 9.91 -22.62
C GLY A 318 -24.41 10.46 -23.69
N ILE A 319 -24.95 10.96 -24.79
CA ILE A 319 -24.19 11.57 -25.89
C ILE A 319 -23.63 12.93 -25.46
N ARG A 320 -22.30 13.12 -25.60
CA ARG A 320 -21.72 14.36 -26.14
C ARG A 320 -20.71 13.98 -27.23
N LYS A 321 -21.06 14.29 -28.48
CA LYS A 321 -20.15 14.25 -29.63
C LYS A 321 -19.03 15.26 -29.41
N LEU A 322 -17.79 14.80 -29.33
CA LEU A 322 -16.59 15.61 -29.56
C LEU A 322 -15.81 14.92 -30.68
N THR A 323 -16.01 15.41 -31.90
CA THR A 323 -15.24 15.04 -33.08
C THR A 323 -13.91 15.79 -33.08
N PHE A 324 -12.79 15.09 -33.11
CA PHE A 324 -11.52 15.64 -33.59
C PHE A 324 -10.99 14.77 -34.74
N PRO A 325 -10.57 15.37 -35.88
CA PRO A 325 -10.03 14.63 -37.01
C PRO A 325 -8.51 14.48 -36.87
N GLY A 326 -7.96 13.32 -37.19
CA GLY A 326 -6.54 13.25 -37.58
C GLY A 326 -5.76 12.02 -37.14
N ARG A 327 -5.67 11.05 -38.06
CA ARG A 327 -4.52 10.17 -38.36
C ARG A 327 -3.91 9.34 -37.22
N ILE A 328 -4.33 8.09 -37.19
CA ILE A 328 -3.49 6.94 -36.86
C ILE A 328 -2.39 6.84 -37.93
N ILE A 329 -1.11 6.96 -37.52
CA ILE A 329 0.02 6.45 -38.29
C ILE A 329 0.59 5.30 -37.47
N CYS A 330 0.27 4.09 -37.91
CA CYS A 330 0.91 2.87 -37.47
C CYS A 330 2.26 2.77 -38.19
N LEU A 331 3.37 2.79 -37.46
CA LEU A 331 4.69 2.47 -37.98
C LEU A 331 5.40 1.56 -36.99
N GLN A 332 5.07 0.28 -37.14
CA GLN A 332 5.82 -0.85 -36.63
C GLN A 332 7.01 -1.07 -37.58
N LYS A 333 8.25 -0.94 -37.09
CA LYS A 333 9.42 -1.51 -37.77
C LYS A 333 10.28 -2.25 -36.76
N TRP A 334 10.44 -3.52 -37.05
CA TRP A 334 11.25 -4.52 -36.39
C TRP A 334 12.75 -4.21 -36.54
N LEU A 335 13.47 -4.12 -35.42
CA LEU A 335 14.69 -4.86 -35.09
C LEU A 335 15.04 -4.62 -33.62
#